data_AF-A0A428KJK5-F1
#
_entry.id   AF-A0A428KJK5-F1
#
_cell.length_a   1.000
_cell.length_b   1.000
_cell.length_c   1.000
_cell.angle_alpha   90.00
_cell.angle_beta   90.00
_cell.angle_gamma   90.00
#
_symmetry.space_group_name_H-M   'P 1'
#
loop_
_entity.id
_entity.type
_entity.pdbx_description
1 polymer ?
#
loop_
_entity_poly.entity_id
_entity_poly.type
_entity_poly.pdbx_seq_one_letter_code
_entity_poly.pdbx_strand_id
1 'polypeptide(L)'
;MKQVKIQIPSLVENIRVVESFIDNSKDTFHIDDDIYGNIMVAVTEAVNNAIRHGNKFDKDKNVFLSLFVEPDRVKFEIEDEGMGFDYTNLSDPTAPENLENPGGRGIFLIRHLADEVEFQKDGRHVQLTFMLPTPEAESTEALNSSETTTH
;
A
#
# COMPACT_ATOMS: atom_id res chain seq x y z
N MET A 1 1.62 -9.29 17.33
CA MET A 1 0.83 -8.83 16.17
C MET A 1 -0.25 -7.90 16.68
N LYS A 2 -0.19 -6.61 16.31
CA LYS A 2 -1.27 -5.65 16.58
C LYS A 2 -2.10 -5.49 15.31
N GLN A 3 -3.40 -5.29 15.43
CA GLN A 3 -4.31 -5.11 14.30
C GLN A 3 -5.19 -3.88 14.53
N VAL A 4 -5.34 -3.06 13.49
CA VAL A 4 -6.30 -1.95 13.44
C VAL A 4 -7.12 -2.10 12.17
N LYS A 5 -8.43 -1.81 12.23
CA LYS A 5 -9.31 -1.95 11.07
C LYS A 5 -10.32 -0.82 11.01
N ILE A 6 -10.68 -0.44 9.79
CA ILE A 6 -11.79 0.46 9.50
C ILE A 6 -12.59 -0.09 8.32
N GLN A 7 -13.81 0.41 8.18
CA GLN A 7 -14.61 0.23 6.97
C GLN A 7 -15.13 1.60 6.56
N ILE A 8 -15.12 1.86 5.26
CA ILE A 8 -15.60 3.12 4.70
C ILE A 8 -16.64 2.84 3.61
N PRO A 9 -17.70 3.65 3.50
CA PRO A 9 -18.58 3.60 2.33
C PRO A 9 -17.79 3.85 1.05
N SER A 10 -18.21 3.24 -0.05
CA SER A 10 -17.51 3.29 -1.35
C SER A 10 -17.70 4.62 -2.09
N LEU A 11 -17.22 5.70 -1.47
CA LEU A 11 -17.28 7.07 -1.95
C LEU A 11 -15.89 7.68 -1.92
N VAL A 12 -15.50 8.37 -3.00
CA VAL A 12 -14.16 8.99 -3.13
C VAL A 12 -13.88 10.00 -2.01
N GLU A 13 -14.91 10.65 -1.49
CA GLU A 13 -14.82 11.57 -0.36
C GLU A 13 -14.26 10.91 0.91
N ASN A 14 -14.43 9.59 1.06
CA ASN A 14 -13.93 8.84 2.19
C ASN A 14 -12.44 8.49 2.10
N ILE A 15 -11.74 8.84 1.01
CA ILE A 15 -10.28 8.67 0.91
C ILE A 15 -9.56 9.43 2.03
N ARG A 16 -10.08 10.59 2.45
CA ARG A 16 -9.52 11.35 3.58
C ARG A 16 -9.53 10.57 4.90
N VAL A 17 -10.49 9.66 5.07
CA VAL A 17 -10.54 8.77 6.24
C VAL A 17 -9.41 7.76 6.18
N VAL A 18 -9.03 7.30 5.00
CA VAL A 18 -7.89 6.41 4.79
C VAL A 18 -6.57 7.13 5.04
N GLU A 19 -6.40 8.34 4.50
CA GLU A 19 -5.22 9.17 4.77
C GLU A 19 -5.06 9.38 6.28
N SER A 20 -6.13 9.80 6.96
CA SER A 20 -6.13 9.98 8.41
C SER A 20 -5.82 8.67 9.17
N PHE A 21 -6.29 7.53 8.68
CA PHE A 21 -6.00 6.23 9.28
C PHE A 21 -4.50 5.89 9.17
N ILE A 22 -3.88 6.19 8.04
CA ILE A 22 -2.44 5.98 7.81
C ILE A 22 -1.64 6.94 8.71
N ASP A 23 -2.01 8.22 8.77
CA ASP A 23 -1.36 9.22 9.62
C ASP A 23 -1.36 8.80 11.10
N ASN A 24 -2.53 8.43 11.62
CA ASN A 24 -2.65 7.98 13.01
C ASN A 24 -1.88 6.68 13.27
N SER A 25 -1.78 5.79 12.27
CA SER A 25 -1.04 4.54 12.37
C SER A 25 0.46 4.78 12.39
N LYS A 26 0.96 5.73 11.59
CA LYS A 26 2.36 6.14 11.62
C LYS A 26 2.77 6.57 13.02
N ASP A 27 2.02 7.49 13.63
CA ASP A 27 2.32 8.00 14.96
C ASP A 27 2.23 6.91 16.04
N THR A 28 1.24 6.02 15.93
CA THR A 28 1.01 4.94 16.91
C THR A 28 2.10 3.86 16.87
N PHE A 29 2.59 3.54 15.67
CA PHE A 29 3.52 2.42 15.45
C PHE A 29 4.94 2.86 15.13
N HIS A 30 5.22 4.17 15.09
CA HIS A 30 6.51 4.75 14.78
C HIS A 30 7.06 4.27 13.42
N ILE A 31 6.18 4.29 12.41
CA ILE A 31 6.55 3.97 11.03
C ILE A 31 7.49 5.05 10.50
N ASP A 32 8.60 4.62 9.90
CA ASP A 32 9.63 5.52 9.37
C ASP A 32 9.10 6.41 8.22
N ASP A 33 9.65 7.63 8.13
CA ASP A 33 9.27 8.61 7.11
C ASP A 33 9.55 8.12 5.68
N ASP A 34 10.61 7.31 5.50
CA ASP A 34 11.04 6.80 4.20
C ASP A 34 10.01 5.85 3.59
N ILE A 35 9.41 4.98 4.41
CA ILE A 35 8.38 4.04 3.96
C ILE A 35 6.96 4.64 4.01
N TYR A 36 6.74 5.67 4.84
CA TYR A 36 5.43 6.29 5.00
C TYR A 36 4.90 6.88 3.70
N GLY A 37 5.74 7.56 2.91
CA GLY A 37 5.33 8.12 1.61
C GLY A 37 4.85 7.03 0.65
N ASN A 38 5.56 5.90 0.61
CA ASN A 38 5.21 4.75 -0.22
C ASN A 38 3.89 4.11 0.24
N ILE A 39 3.71 3.93 1.56
CA ILE A 39 2.47 3.43 2.17
C ILE A 39 1.29 4.34 1.80
N MET A 40 1.44 5.65 1.95
CA MET A 40 0.37 6.61 1.68
C MET A 40 -0.14 6.47 0.24
N VAL A 41 0.77 6.49 -0.73
CA VAL A 41 0.39 6.40 -2.15
C VAL A 41 -0.17 5.02 -2.50
N ALA A 42 0.49 3.94 -2.08
CA ALA A 42 0.07 2.59 -2.44
C ALA A 42 -1.29 2.21 -1.83
N VAL A 43 -1.52 2.52 -0.55
CA VAL A 43 -2.78 2.20 0.13
C VAL A 43 -3.93 3.06 -0.41
N THR A 44 -3.71 4.36 -0.62
CA THR A 44 -4.76 5.23 -1.20
C THR A 44 -5.12 4.82 -2.62
N GLU A 45 -4.14 4.39 -3.42
CA GLU A 45 -4.38 3.86 -4.76
C GLU A 45 -5.13 2.53 -4.74
N ALA A 46 -4.78 1.62 -3.82
CA ALA A 46 -5.50 0.36 -3.64
C ALA A 46 -6.97 0.59 -3.23
N VAL A 47 -7.22 1.52 -2.30
CA VAL A 47 -8.59 1.89 -1.91
C VAL A 47 -9.33 2.58 -3.05
N ASN A 48 -8.67 3.46 -3.81
CA ASN A 48 -9.27 4.04 -5.01
C ASN A 48 -9.65 2.95 -6.01
N ASN A 49 -8.82 1.93 -6.20
CA ASN A 49 -9.16 0.80 -7.07
C ASN A 49 -10.37 0.01 -6.57
N ALA A 50 -10.41 -0.27 -5.27
CA ALA A 50 -11.56 -0.89 -4.61
C ALA A 50 -12.86 -0.08 -4.82
N ILE A 51 -12.82 1.26 -4.66
CA ILE A 51 -13.98 2.13 -4.85
C ILE A 51 -14.42 2.20 -6.32
N ARG A 52 -13.49 2.54 -7.21
CA ARG A 52 -13.78 2.87 -8.61
C ARG A 52 -14.01 1.61 -9.45
N HIS A 53 -13.17 0.61 -9.29
CA HIS A 53 -13.15 -0.58 -10.13
C HIS A 53 -13.84 -1.77 -9.48
N GLY A 54 -13.66 -2.01 -8.18
CA GLY A 54 -14.33 -3.09 -7.45
C GLY A 54 -15.82 -2.81 -7.27
N ASN A 55 -16.14 -1.82 -6.44
CA ASN A 55 -17.50 -1.46 -6.05
C ASN A 55 -18.24 -0.56 -7.04
N LYS A 56 -17.57 -0.03 -8.07
CA LYS A 56 -18.15 0.84 -9.10
C LYS A 56 -18.86 2.08 -8.53
N PHE A 57 -18.31 2.67 -7.48
CA PHE A 57 -18.88 3.83 -6.77
C PHE A 57 -20.26 3.57 -6.15
N ASP A 58 -20.59 2.30 -5.88
CA ASP A 58 -21.83 1.94 -5.20
C ASP A 58 -21.74 2.33 -3.72
N LYS A 59 -22.44 3.40 -3.35
CA LYS A 59 -22.46 3.95 -2.00
C LYS A 59 -22.99 3.00 -0.93
N ASP A 60 -23.75 1.98 -1.33
CA ASP A 60 -24.33 1.00 -0.41
C ASP A 60 -23.33 -0.13 -0.13
N LYS A 61 -22.19 -0.15 -0.84
CA LYS A 61 -21.04 -1.02 -0.58
C LYS A 61 -19.95 -0.32 0.22
N ASN A 62 -19.08 -1.12 0.81
CA ASN A 62 -17.96 -0.69 1.63
C ASN A 62 -16.62 -1.15 1.06
N VAL A 63 -15.58 -0.43 1.45
CA VAL A 63 -14.20 -0.89 1.37
C VAL A 63 -13.72 -1.15 2.79
N PHE A 64 -13.13 -2.33 3.00
CA PHE A 64 -12.57 -2.75 4.27
C PHE A 64 -11.06 -2.55 4.23
N LEU A 65 -10.51 -1.89 5.25
CA LEU A 65 -9.08 -1.66 5.39
C LEU A 65 -8.61 -2.18 6.74
N SER A 66 -7.61 -3.06 6.72
CA SER A 66 -6.95 -3.56 7.92
C SER A 66 -5.45 -3.30 7.85
N LEU A 67 -4.87 -2.91 8.97
CA LEU A 67 -3.43 -2.80 9.20
C LEU A 67 -3.01 -3.86 10.22
N PHE A 68 -1.97 -4.62 9.89
CA PHE A 68 -1.29 -5.53 10.79
C PHE A 68 0.15 -5.05 10.98
N VAL A 69 0.58 -5.01 12.24
CA VAL A 69 1.93 -4.58 12.60
C VAL A 69 2.66 -5.74 13.28
N GLU A 70 3.81 -6.07 12.68
CA GLU A 70 4.76 -7.08 13.10
C GLU A 70 6.14 -6.42 13.32
N PRO A 71 7.08 -7.08 14.01
CA PRO A 71 8.38 -6.47 14.33
C PRO A 71 9.21 -6.06 13.10
N ASP A 72 9.06 -6.77 11.99
CA ASP A 72 9.87 -6.66 10.77
C ASP A 72 9.07 -6.13 9.56
N ARG A 73 7.75 -5.93 9.71
CA ARG A 73 6.89 -5.47 8.61
C ARG A 73 5.58 -4.86 9.08
N VAL A 74 5.00 -4.06 8.20
CA VAL A 74 3.59 -3.67 8.26
C VAL A 74 2.86 -4.23 7.04
N LYS A 75 1.60 -4.61 7.26
CA LYS A 75 0.78 -5.24 6.24
C LYS A 75 -0.58 -4.57 6.17
N PHE A 76 -0.96 -4.10 4.98
CA PHE A 76 -2.28 -3.56 4.72
C PHE A 76 -3.10 -4.56 3.91
N GLU A 77 -4.33 -4.81 4.35
CA GLU A 77 -5.32 -5.61 3.63
C GLU A 77 -6.47 -4.69 3.22
N ILE A 78 -6.78 -4.66 1.93
CA ILE A 78 -7.85 -3.88 1.34
C ILE A 78 -8.81 -4.85 0.65
N GLU A 79 -10.08 -4.84 1.04
CA GLU A 79 -11.11 -5.69 0.42
C GLU A 79 -12.31 -4.86 -0.06
N ASP A 80 -12.80 -5.17 -1.26
CA ASP A 80 -14.05 -4.65 -1.82
C ASP A 80 -15.14 -5.73 -2.02
N GLU A 81 -16.37 -5.26 -2.23
CA GLU A 81 -17.58 -6.07 -2.42
C GLU A 81 -17.95 -6.19 -3.93
N GLY A 82 -16.98 -5.97 -4.81
CA GLY A 82 -17.10 -6.11 -6.25
C GLY A 82 -17.10 -7.55 -6.72
N MET A 83 -16.86 -7.74 -8.02
CA MET A 83 -16.70 -9.06 -8.64
C MET A 83 -15.24 -9.46 -8.83
N GLY A 84 -14.30 -8.55 -8.57
CA GLY A 84 -12.89 -8.76 -8.79
C GLY A 84 -12.43 -8.44 -10.21
N PHE A 85 -11.18 -8.78 -10.51
CA PHE A 85 -10.57 -8.61 -11.81
C PHE A 85 -9.48 -9.65 -12.04
N ASP A 86 -9.18 -9.92 -13.31
CA ASP A 86 -8.06 -10.79 -13.66
C ASP A 86 -6.72 -10.05 -13.46
N TYR A 87 -6.10 -10.29 -12.31
CA TYR A 87 -4.79 -9.73 -11.96
C TYR A 87 -3.60 -10.51 -12.54
N THR A 88 -3.87 -11.65 -13.20
CA THR A 88 -2.84 -12.48 -13.84
C THR A 88 -2.51 -12.01 -15.25
N ASN A 89 -3.45 -11.31 -15.89
CA ASN A 89 -3.31 -10.80 -17.25
C ASN A 89 -3.43 -9.27 -17.30
N LEU A 90 -2.60 -8.58 -16.50
CA LEU A 90 -2.55 -7.13 -16.50
C LEU A 90 -1.68 -6.60 -17.65
N SER A 91 -2.22 -5.65 -18.40
CA SER A 91 -1.51 -4.94 -19.47
C SER A 91 -0.30 -4.19 -18.91
N ASP A 92 0.80 -4.12 -19.66
CA ASP A 92 1.98 -3.36 -19.24
C ASP A 92 1.65 -1.85 -19.16
N PRO A 93 1.60 -1.27 -17.96
CA PRO A 93 1.21 0.12 -17.76
C PRO A 93 2.27 1.12 -18.24
N THR A 94 3.49 0.65 -18.54
CA THR A 94 4.60 1.45 -19.08
C THR A 94 4.65 1.45 -20.61
N ALA A 95 3.84 0.61 -21.27
CA ALA A 95 3.75 0.57 -22.72
C ALA A 95 3.25 1.91 -23.29
N PRO A 96 3.74 2.35 -24.46
CA PRO A 96 3.38 3.63 -25.07
C PRO A 96 1.87 3.84 -25.22
N GLU A 97 1.13 2.78 -25.56
CA GLU A 97 -0.34 2.78 -25.67
C GLU A 97 -1.08 3.01 -24.34
N ASN A 98 -0.44 2.75 -23.20
CA ASN A 98 -1.03 2.91 -21.86
C ASN A 98 -0.56 4.19 -21.15
N LEU A 99 0.41 4.92 -21.72
CA LEU A 99 0.91 6.18 -21.15
C LEU A 99 -0.16 7.27 -21.06
N GLU A 100 -1.12 7.30 -22.00
CA GLU A 100 -2.21 8.28 -22.04
C GLU A 100 -3.45 7.89 -21.24
N ASN A 101 -3.42 6.76 -20.51
CA ASN A 101 -4.47 6.36 -19.58
C ASN A 101 -4.11 6.80 -18.14
N PRO A 102 -4.45 8.04 -17.72
CA PRO A 102 -4.10 8.55 -16.40
C PRO A 102 -4.70 7.73 -15.25
N GLY A 103 -5.79 6.98 -15.48
CA GLY A 103 -6.40 6.07 -14.50
C GLY A 103 -5.87 4.63 -14.50
N GLY A 104 -4.93 4.28 -15.40
CA GLY A 104 -4.48 2.89 -15.58
C GLY A 104 -3.20 2.52 -14.82
N ARG A 105 -2.59 3.46 -14.12
CA ARG A 105 -1.28 3.26 -13.46
C ARG A 105 -1.40 2.79 -12.01
N GLY A 106 -2.61 2.56 -11.51
CA GLY A 106 -2.80 2.25 -10.09
C GLY A 106 -2.04 1.02 -9.63
N ILE A 107 -2.25 -0.11 -10.31
CA ILE A 107 -1.57 -1.36 -9.98
C ILE A 107 -0.05 -1.27 -10.21
N PHE A 108 0.38 -0.46 -11.19
CA PHE A 108 1.81 -0.17 -11.38
C PHE A 108 2.42 0.49 -10.15
N LEU A 109 1.80 1.58 -9.67
CA LEU A 109 2.27 2.33 -8.51
C LEU A 109 2.30 1.44 -7.27
N ILE A 110 1.22 0.68 -7.03
CA ILE A 110 1.14 -0.24 -5.89
C ILE A 110 2.30 -1.25 -5.94
N ARG A 111 2.56 -1.87 -7.09
CA ARG A 111 3.67 -2.84 -7.28
C ARG A 111 5.06 -2.23 -7.20
N HIS A 112 5.21 -0.94 -7.46
CA HIS A 112 6.50 -0.26 -7.43
C HIS A 112 6.84 0.29 -6.05
N LEU A 113 5.83 0.55 -5.21
CA LEU A 113 5.99 1.19 -3.91
C LEU A 113 5.93 0.21 -2.74
N ALA A 114 5.20 -0.90 -2.85
CA ALA A 114 5.17 -1.95 -1.85
C ALA A 114 6.26 -2.99 -2.10
N ASP A 115 6.81 -3.57 -1.02
CA ASP A 115 7.80 -4.65 -1.13
C ASP A 115 7.16 -5.94 -1.64
N GLU A 116 5.94 -6.25 -1.20
CA GLU A 116 5.15 -7.38 -1.69
C GLU A 116 3.70 -6.97 -1.94
N VAL A 117 3.13 -7.53 -3.02
CA VAL A 117 1.72 -7.34 -3.39
C VAL A 117 1.10 -8.69 -3.72
N GLU A 118 0.07 -9.07 -2.96
CA GLU A 118 -0.70 -10.27 -3.22
C GLU A 118 -2.15 -9.93 -3.51
N PHE A 119 -2.70 -10.53 -4.56
CA PHE A 119 -4.13 -10.47 -4.87
C PHE A 119 -4.79 -11.80 -4.53
N GLN A 120 -5.96 -11.73 -3.92
CA GLN A 120 -6.76 -12.86 -3.45
C GLN A 120 -8.24 -12.61 -3.76
N LYS A 121 -9.08 -13.65 -3.59
CA LYS A 121 -10.54 -13.56 -3.81
C LYS A 121 -10.90 -12.95 -5.17
N ASP A 122 -10.26 -13.45 -6.22
CA ASP A 122 -10.41 -12.97 -7.61
C ASP A 122 -10.01 -11.49 -7.78
N GLY A 123 -9.04 -11.00 -6.99
CA GLY A 123 -8.54 -9.63 -7.08
C GLY A 123 -9.29 -8.61 -6.22
N ARG A 124 -10.35 -9.01 -5.50
CA ARG A 124 -11.11 -8.13 -4.60
C ARG A 124 -10.42 -7.87 -3.27
N HIS A 125 -9.48 -8.73 -2.91
CA HIS A 125 -8.67 -8.59 -1.71
C HIS A 125 -7.22 -8.39 -2.15
N VAL A 126 -6.62 -7.27 -1.79
CA VAL A 126 -5.21 -7.00 -2.03
C VAL A 126 -4.50 -6.83 -0.69
N GLN A 127 -3.35 -7.50 -0.58
CA GLN A 127 -2.46 -7.40 0.55
C GLN A 127 -1.18 -6.69 0.10
N LEU A 128 -0.80 -5.64 0.82
CA LEU A 128 0.42 -4.87 0.62
C LEU A 128 1.33 -5.06 1.82
N THR A 129 2.54 -5.55 1.60
CA THR A 129 3.57 -5.69 2.65
C THR A 129 4.64 -4.62 2.46
N PHE A 130 5.02 -3.98 3.56
CA PHE A 130 6.17 -3.08 3.63
C PHE A 130 7.10 -3.55 4.75
N MET A 131 8.36 -3.76 4.42
CA MET A 131 9.39 -4.20 5.36
C MET A 131 9.82 -3.01 6.22
N LEU A 132 9.88 -3.24 7.53
CA LEU A 132 10.44 -2.26 8.46
C LEU A 132 11.96 -2.46 8.51
N PRO A 133 12.76 -1.39 8.54
CA PRO A 133 14.20 -1.52 8.74
C PRO A 133 14.47 -2.24 10.06
N THR A 134 15.24 -3.33 10.00
CA THR A 134 15.69 -4.02 11.21
C THR A 134 16.73 -3.14 11.92
N PRO A 135 16.71 -3.07 13.27
CA PRO A 135 17.67 -2.28 14.04
C PRO A 135 19.15 -2.64 13.80
N GLU A 136 19.46 -3.80 13.19
CA GLU A 136 20.82 -4.26 12.92
C GLU A 136 21.45 -3.66 11.65
N ALA A 137 20.64 -3.14 10.71
CA ALA A 137 21.13 -2.64 9.42
C ALA A 137 21.86 -1.28 9.53
N GLU A 138 21.57 -0.47 10.55
CA GLU A 138 22.22 0.83 10.76
C GLU A 138 23.64 0.71 11.36
N SER A 139 23.96 -0.41 12.02
CA SER A 139 25.27 -0.62 12.65
C SER A 139 26.40 -0.96 11.68
N THR A 140 26.11 -1.37 10.44
CA THR A 140 27.14 -1.78 9.47
C THR A 140 27.70 -0.64 8.62
N GLU A 141 26.98 0.47 8.45
CA GLU A 141 27.46 1.61 7.66
C GLU A 141 28.37 2.56 8.46
N ALA A 142 28.20 2.66 9.78
CA ALA A 142 29.02 3.52 10.64
C ALA A 142 30.46 3.02 10.86
N LEU A 143 30.76 1.74 10.59
CA LEU A 143 32.09 1.15 10.78
C LEU A 143 33.00 1.24 9.53
N ASN A 144 32.43 1.44 8.35
CA ASN A 144 33.20 1.49 7.09
C ASN A 144 33.70 2.90 6.72
N SER A 145 33.24 3.97 7.39
CA SER A 145 33.70 5.34 7.12
C SER A 145 34.92 5.76 7.95
N SER A 146 35.43 4.92 8.86
CA SER A 146 36.55 5.25 9.74
C SER A 146 37.93 4.72 9.30
N GLU A 147 38.04 3.98 8.20
CA GLU A 147 39.31 3.33 7.78
C GLU A 147 40.03 4.00 6.59
N THR A 148 39.82 5.28 6.31
CA THR A 148 40.57 5.98 5.23
C THR A 148 41.22 7.28 5.70
N THR A 149 42.08 7.21 6.71
CA THR A 149 43.15 8.22 6.90
C THR A 149 44.31 7.59 7.67
N THR A 150 45.23 6.89 7.01
CA THR A 150 46.68 6.81 7.36
C THR A 150 47.43 6.10 6.22
N HIS A 151 47.97 6.87 5.26
CA HIS A 151 49.40 6.93 4.94
C HIS A 151 49.68 7.79 3.71
#